data_AF-A0A8I0H7W6-F1
#
_entry.id   AF-A0A8I0H7W6-F1
#
_cell.length_a   1.000
_cell.length_b   1.000
_cell.length_c   1.000
_cell.angle_alpha   90.00
_cell.angle_beta   90.00
_cell.angle_gamma   90.00
#
_symmetry.space_group_name_H-M   'P 1'
#
loop_
_entity.id
_entity.type
_entity.pdbx_description
1 polymer ?
#
loop_
_entity_poly.entity_id
_entity_poly.type
_entity_poly.pdbx_seq_one_letter_code
_entity_poly.pdbx_strand_id
1 'polypeptide(L)'
;IANLALNYLEVLKMNGTSTATLNDDGTGALWLIGDGIGKPTVATNAVGWTTEKGLCMSQIEAKKYQVTVVAGEQIKSDDINFKFFH
;
A
#
# COMPACT_ATOMS: atom_id res chain seq x y z
N ILE A 1 1.46 -8.79 8.97
CA ILE A 1 2.14 -8.42 10.23
C ILE A 1 1.13 -7.65 11.09
N ALA A 2 0.98 -7.97 12.38
CA ALA A 2 0.04 -7.26 13.24
C ALA A 2 0.71 -6.04 13.88
N ASN A 3 0.12 -4.86 13.73
CA ASN A 3 0.53 -3.67 14.45
C ASN A 3 -0.48 -3.41 15.57
N LEU A 4 -0.11 -3.80 16.78
CA LEU A 4 -0.98 -3.72 17.96
C LEU A 4 -1.16 -2.28 18.46
N ALA A 5 -0.17 -1.40 18.25
CA ALA A 5 -0.27 -0.01 18.66
C ALA A 5 -1.31 0.77 17.83
N LEU A 6 -1.39 0.45 16.55
CA LEU A 6 -2.31 1.08 15.60
C LEU A 6 -3.54 0.21 15.28
N ASN A 7 -3.71 -0.93 15.95
CA ASN A 7 -4.83 -1.87 15.79
C ASN A 7 -5.13 -2.25 14.33
N TYR A 8 -4.11 -2.58 13.54
CA TYR A 8 -4.31 -3.02 12.16
C TYR A 8 -3.41 -4.20 11.77
N LEU A 9 -3.82 -4.88 10.69
CA LEU A 9 -3.04 -5.90 10.02
C LEU A 9 -2.44 -5.32 8.76
N GLU A 10 -1.12 -5.41 8.65
CA GLU A 10 -0.41 -5.21 7.40
C GLU A 10 -0.43 -6.51 6.60
N VAL A 11 -0.97 -6.45 5.39
CA VAL A 11 -1.08 -7.60 4.49
C VAL A 11 -0.14 -7.38 3.32
N LEU A 12 0.84 -8.26 3.17
CA LEU A 12 1.89 -8.20 2.16
C LEU A 12 1.85 -9.46 1.30
N LYS A 13 2.05 -9.32 0.00
CA LYS A 13 2.31 -10.46 -0.88
C LYS A 13 3.79 -10.81 -0.77
N MET A 14 4.10 -12.07 -0.44
CA MET A 14 5.47 -12.56 -0.29
C MET A 14 5.87 -13.45 -1.47
N ASN A 15 7.16 -13.44 -1.81
CA ASN A 15 7.84 -14.40 -2.66
C ASN A 15 9.01 -15.01 -1.87
N GLY A 16 8.80 -16.19 -1.28
CA GLY A 16 9.74 -16.76 -0.32
C GLY A 16 9.86 -15.89 0.94
N THR A 17 11.08 -15.44 1.25
CA THR A 17 11.38 -14.59 2.42
C THR A 17 11.32 -13.09 2.12
N SER A 18 11.05 -12.71 0.88
CA SER A 18 11.02 -11.30 0.43
C SER A 18 9.61 -10.88 0.02
N THR A 19 9.34 -9.58 0.00
CA THR A 19 8.11 -9.05 -0.60
C THR A 19 8.10 -9.33 -2.09
N ALA A 20 6.93 -9.68 -2.63
CA ALA A 20 6.76 -9.91 -4.06
C ALA A 20 6.81 -8.58 -4.83
N THR A 21 7.20 -8.65 -6.09
CA THR A 21 7.15 -7.56 -7.08
C THR A 21 6.11 -7.89 -8.14
N LEU A 22 5.92 -7.00 -9.11
CA LEU A 22 5.10 -7.28 -10.29
C LEU A 22 5.95 -8.11 -11.26
N ASN A 23 5.37 -9.19 -11.77
CA ASN A 23 5.99 -10.04 -12.78
C ASN A 23 5.73 -9.45 -14.18
N ASP A 24 6.53 -9.87 -15.16
CA ASP A 24 6.37 -9.47 -16.57
C ASP A 24 4.98 -9.79 -17.15
N ASP A 25 4.31 -10.81 -16.62
CA ASP A 25 2.96 -11.21 -17.04
C ASP A 25 1.83 -10.40 -16.37
N GLY A 26 2.16 -9.47 -15.48
CA GLY A 26 1.23 -8.63 -14.72
C GLY A 26 0.62 -9.28 -13.49
N THR A 27 1.12 -10.46 -13.07
CA THR A 27 0.81 -11.08 -11.77
C THR A 27 1.81 -10.63 -10.69
N GLY A 28 1.61 -11.06 -9.44
CA GLY A 28 2.48 -10.68 -8.33
C GLY A 28 1.90 -9.53 -7.52
N ALA A 29 2.71 -8.53 -7.18
CA ALA A 29 2.32 -7.43 -6.31
C ALA A 29 2.57 -6.07 -6.95
N LEU A 30 1.58 -5.19 -6.85
CA LEU A 30 1.71 -3.77 -7.16
C LEU A 30 1.66 -2.98 -5.86
N TRP A 31 2.52 -1.98 -5.74
CA TRP A 31 2.70 -1.22 -4.51
C TRP A 31 2.44 0.27 -4.74
N LEU A 32 2.09 0.97 -3.67
CA LEU A 32 1.83 2.41 -3.68
C LEU A 32 2.69 3.12 -2.63
N ILE A 33 3.38 4.19 -3.06
CA ILE A 33 4.08 5.16 -2.19
C ILE A 33 3.74 6.58 -2.62
N GLY A 34 3.86 7.52 -1.70
CA GLY A 34 3.57 8.92 -1.94
C GLY A 34 3.22 9.70 -0.69
N ASP A 35 3.14 11.00 -0.87
CA ASP A 35 2.65 11.92 0.14
C ASP A 35 1.12 11.93 0.15
N GLY A 36 0.53 12.04 1.34
CA GLY A 36 -0.91 12.15 1.51
C GLY A 36 -1.66 10.82 1.56
N ILE A 37 -0.99 9.69 1.78
CA ILE A 37 -1.63 8.38 1.99
C ILE A 37 -0.97 7.56 3.10
N GLY A 38 -1.77 6.84 3.88
CA GLY A 38 -1.33 5.97 4.96
C GLY A 38 -2.47 5.16 5.57
N LYS A 39 -2.19 3.94 6.03
CA LYS A 39 -3.17 3.07 6.73
C LYS A 39 -2.68 2.72 8.12
N PRO A 40 -3.53 2.69 9.16
CA PRO A 40 -4.96 2.95 9.12
C PRO A 40 -5.30 4.45 8.99
N THR A 41 -4.33 5.34 9.23
CA THR A 41 -4.50 6.78 9.01
C THR A 41 -3.25 7.41 8.41
N VAL A 42 -3.44 8.38 7.51
CA VAL A 42 -2.37 9.20 6.93
C VAL A 42 -1.73 10.12 7.97
N ALA A 43 -2.46 10.51 9.02
CA ALA A 43 -1.96 11.47 10.01
C ALA A 43 -0.76 10.94 10.81
N THR A 44 -0.77 9.64 11.14
CA THR A 44 0.29 9.00 11.94
C THR A 44 1.09 7.96 11.16
N ASN A 45 0.57 7.46 10.03
CA ASN A 45 1.21 6.40 9.26
C ASN A 45 1.31 6.71 7.77
N ALA A 46 1.57 7.97 7.42
CA ALA A 46 1.91 8.34 6.05
C ALA A 46 3.12 7.53 5.55
N VAL A 47 2.99 6.96 4.35
CA VAL A 47 4.05 6.12 3.76
C VAL A 47 5.18 6.97 3.15
N GLY A 48 4.84 8.16 2.63
CA GLY A 48 5.79 9.05 1.96
C GLY A 48 6.47 8.36 0.78
N TRP A 49 7.68 8.81 0.44
CA TRP A 49 8.50 8.24 -0.64
C TRP A 49 9.44 7.11 -0.16
N THR A 50 9.10 6.43 0.93
CA THR A 50 9.87 5.31 1.51
C THR A 50 9.32 3.98 1.03
N THR A 51 10.07 3.25 0.19
CA THR A 51 9.63 1.98 -0.43
C THR A 51 9.27 0.91 0.60
N GLU A 52 9.97 0.88 1.73
CA GLU A 52 9.79 -0.10 2.80
C GLU A 52 8.47 0.11 3.58
N LYS A 53 7.84 1.27 3.42
CA LYS A 53 6.53 1.60 3.99
C LYS A 53 5.38 1.47 2.98
N GLY A 54 5.67 1.05 1.74
CA GLY A 54 4.69 1.04 0.66
C GLY A 54 3.47 0.19 0.97
N LEU A 55 2.29 0.63 0.51
CA LEU A 55 1.06 -0.14 0.64
C LEU A 55 0.99 -1.19 -0.47
N CYS A 56 0.95 -2.48 -0.10
CA CYS A 56 0.67 -3.56 -1.03
C CYS A 56 -0.79 -3.46 -1.49
N MET A 57 -1.03 -3.43 -2.81
CA MET A 57 -2.38 -3.44 -3.36
C MET A 57 -2.96 -4.85 -3.41
N SER A 58 -4.25 -4.97 -3.20
CA SER A 58 -4.97 -6.25 -3.29
C SER A 58 -5.27 -6.58 -4.74
N GLN A 59 -4.90 -7.78 -5.20
CA GLN A 59 -5.34 -8.29 -6.50
C GLN A 59 -6.77 -8.85 -6.36
N ILE A 60 -7.74 -8.20 -7.01
CA ILE A 60 -9.17 -8.55 -6.89
C ILE A 60 -9.63 -9.48 -8.02
N GLU A 61 -8.96 -9.42 -9.17
CA GLU A 61 -9.13 -10.29 -10.33
C GLU A 61 -7.75 -10.45 -11.00
N ALA A 62 -7.63 -11.36 -11.98
CA ALA A 62 -6.38 -11.51 -12.72
C ALA A 62 -5.90 -10.16 -13.28
N LYS A 63 -4.69 -9.74 -12.86
CA LYS A 63 -4.01 -8.51 -13.29
C LYS A 63 -4.76 -7.20 -12.93
N LYS A 64 -5.72 -7.25 -12.00
CA LYS A 64 -6.48 -6.08 -11.53
C LYS A 64 -6.21 -5.85 -10.05
N TYR A 65 -5.64 -4.69 -9.74
CA TYR A 65 -5.21 -4.32 -8.40
C TYR A 65 -6.09 -3.19 -7.86
N GLN A 66 -6.46 -3.29 -6.59
CA GLN A 66 -7.30 -2.31 -5.91
C GLN A 66 -6.68 -1.91 -4.57
N VAL A 67 -6.78 -0.62 -4.28
CA VAL A 67 -6.63 -0.07 -2.93
C VAL A 67 -7.91 0.69 -2.60
N THR A 68 -8.46 0.45 -1.42
CA THR A 68 -9.61 1.19 -0.90
C THR A 68 -9.13 2.09 0.22
N VAL A 69 -9.58 3.35 0.24
CA VAL A 69 -9.23 4.36 1.22
C VAL A 69 -10.43 5.24 1.55
N VAL A 70 -10.43 5.80 2.74
CA VAL A 70 -11.39 6.81 3.19
C VAL A 70 -10.71 8.18 3.17
N ALA A 71 -11.26 9.12 2.40
CA ALA A 71 -10.78 10.50 2.33
C ALA A 71 -10.90 11.19 3.69
N GLY A 72 -9.86 11.94 4.08
CA GLY A 72 -9.72 12.56 5.39
C GLY A 72 -9.21 11.63 6.50
N GLU A 73 -9.09 10.32 6.23
CA GLU A 73 -8.59 9.34 7.22
C GLU A 73 -7.34 8.63 6.72
N GLN A 74 -7.45 7.88 5.62
CA GLN A 74 -6.36 7.08 5.04
C GLN A 74 -5.66 7.79 3.87
N ILE A 75 -6.34 8.78 3.30
CA ILE A 75 -5.87 9.59 2.19
C ILE A 75 -6.27 11.03 2.48
N LYS A 76 -5.37 11.99 2.25
CA LYS A 76 -5.71 13.42 2.37
C LYS A 76 -6.80 13.77 1.35
N SER A 77 -7.71 14.67 1.73
CA SER A 77 -8.83 15.09 0.88
C SER A 77 -8.48 16.23 -0.08
N ASP A 78 -7.37 16.92 0.17
CA ASP A 78 -7.01 18.21 -0.42
C ASP A 78 -5.65 18.20 -1.14
N ASP A 79 -4.72 17.34 -0.74
CA ASP A 79 -3.38 17.25 -1.34
C ASP A 79 -2.85 15.81 -1.32
N ILE A 80 -2.62 15.25 -2.51
CA ILE A 80 -2.02 13.93 -2.66
C ILE A 80 -1.09 13.89 -3.87
N ASN A 81 0.06 13.25 -3.67
CA ASN A 81 1.00 12.94 -4.74
C ASN A 81 1.58 11.55 -4.51
N PHE A 82 1.29 10.62 -5.42
CA PHE A 82 1.70 9.22 -5.28
C PHE A 82 2.08 8.61 -6.61
N LYS A 83 2.77 7.47 -6.53
CA LYS A 83 3.02 6.60 -7.67
C LYS A 83 2.79 5.16 -7.29
N PHE A 84 2.53 4.35 -8.32
CA PHE A 84 2.69 2.92 -8.22
C PHE A 84 4.15 2.53 -8.46
N PHE A 85 4.61 1.48 -7.79
CA PHE A 85 5.93 0.89 -8.02
C PHE A 85 5.86 -0.62 -7.83
N HIS A 86 6.90 -1.31 -8.29
CA HIS A 86 7.08 -2.75 -8.14
C HIS A 86 8.55 -3.13 -8.17
#